data_AF-A0A5R9Q596-F1
#
_entry.id   AF-A0A5R9Q596-F1
#
_cell.length_a   1.000
_cell.length_b   1.000
_cell.length_c   1.000
_cell.angle_alpha   90.00
_cell.angle_beta   90.00
_cell.angle_gamma   90.00
#
_symmetry.space_group_name_H-M   'P 1'
#
loop_
_entity.id
_entity.type
_entity.pdbx_description
1 polymer ?
#
loop_
_entity_poly.entity_id
_entity_poly.type
_entity_poly.pdbx_seq_one_letter_code
_entity_poly.pdbx_strand_id
1 'polypeptide(L)'
;MSNRIALFFLVVISFTSTAFQSNLSYEQCARFYKEYQSIAVKMGTATGVELQSLGNRYGRLQERLEAFCQHTEFSDSAKIKKSQEIQTKPQTQRLFSDDMKQQAWEAFYTAPSYCLSNPLSSINKLRCNNELTRFKELFEQQWQQNKDISLTQLEPNQQSGALELEQQNANSKGPELNKSPEINDTSTQSNSPSKLNENPKPITEQIGATTHVATEQDYQTPMTGLDTLFYYVEDYLYLLILLLLLLLSIKYILPSAKKLFTRHFSYVAVNKYLMKHLSVDDYTLYSKISLPIPSGMADIDELVLSPYGIFVISCQSQTGRIYADTTSEVWSEQIGKDRNNFPNPSRQQPMKLAGVKQLFGIEEHIHGLIVFDQEADFRTNMPNNVFHSGQLLAKIEHYEEKVFTEEQISHFVLLLSEYKPSNPFKDILNKIGDKTSQNSEWES
;
A
#
# COMPACT_ATOMS: atom_id res chain seq x y z
N MET A 1 -38.67 -18.94 -43.32
CA MET A 1 -37.33 -19.34 -43.81
C MET A 1 -36.46 -18.09 -43.86
N SER A 2 -35.22 -18.15 -43.35
CA SER A 2 -34.16 -17.11 -43.41
C SER A 2 -34.50 -15.66 -43.03
N ASN A 3 -34.22 -15.24 -41.77
CA ASN A 3 -33.68 -13.90 -41.43
C ASN A 3 -33.38 -13.69 -39.92
N ARG A 4 -32.62 -14.60 -39.26
CA ARG A 4 -32.06 -14.37 -37.89
C ARG A 4 -30.67 -14.98 -37.65
N ILE A 5 -29.88 -15.25 -38.70
CA ILE A 5 -28.52 -15.82 -38.59
C ILE A 5 -27.55 -15.05 -39.51
N ALA A 6 -27.26 -13.79 -39.17
CA ALA A 6 -26.18 -13.01 -39.79
C ALA A 6 -25.90 -11.74 -38.98
N LEU A 7 -25.09 -11.86 -37.89
CA LEU A 7 -24.15 -10.84 -37.38
C LEU A 7 -23.49 -11.27 -36.04
N PHE A 8 -23.08 -12.54 -35.95
CA PHE A 8 -21.97 -12.92 -35.07
C PHE A 8 -20.66 -12.62 -35.83
N PHE A 9 -20.25 -11.34 -35.84
CA PHE A 9 -18.94 -10.95 -36.35
C PHE A 9 -18.06 -10.40 -35.23
N LEU A 10 -16.98 -11.15 -35.01
CA LEU A 10 -15.74 -10.82 -34.31
C LEU A 10 -15.52 -9.31 -34.07
N VAL A 11 -15.56 -8.91 -32.80
CA VAL A 11 -14.84 -7.72 -32.32
C VAL A 11 -13.75 -8.21 -31.37
N VAL A 12 -12.65 -8.66 -31.97
CA VAL A 12 -11.36 -8.80 -31.28
C VAL A 12 -10.91 -7.38 -30.96
N ILE A 13 -11.11 -6.93 -29.72
CA ILE A 13 -10.52 -5.67 -29.25
C ILE A 13 -9.03 -5.91 -29.04
N SER A 14 -8.26 -5.59 -30.07
CA SER A 14 -6.82 -5.42 -30.00
C SER A 14 -6.46 -4.49 -28.85
N PHE A 15 -5.63 -4.97 -27.91
CA PHE A 15 -4.99 -4.10 -26.93
C PHE A 15 -3.97 -3.18 -27.61
N THR A 16 -4.45 -2.13 -28.26
CA THR A 16 -3.61 -0.96 -28.57
C THR A 16 -3.53 -0.11 -27.32
N SER A 17 -2.44 -0.26 -26.57
CA SER A 17 -2.13 0.62 -25.45
C SER A 17 -1.77 2.02 -25.95
N THR A 18 -2.77 2.83 -26.28
CA THR A 18 -2.63 4.28 -26.40
C THR A 18 -2.40 4.83 -25.00
N ALA A 19 -1.16 5.24 -24.72
CA ALA A 19 -0.89 6.04 -23.54
C ALA A 19 -1.68 7.36 -23.68
N PHE A 20 -2.69 7.55 -22.82
CA PHE A 20 -3.36 8.85 -22.67
C PHE A 20 -2.38 9.83 -22.03
N GLN A 21 -1.52 10.46 -22.84
CA GLN A 21 -0.89 11.72 -22.46
C GLN A 21 -1.97 12.80 -22.53
N SER A 22 -2.58 13.11 -21.39
CA SER A 22 -3.54 14.20 -21.25
C SER A 22 -2.81 15.55 -21.32
N ASN A 23 -2.53 16.03 -22.54
CA ASN A 23 -2.01 17.37 -22.75
C ASN A 23 -3.00 18.40 -22.20
N LEU A 24 -2.48 19.42 -21.50
CA LEU A 24 -3.30 20.53 -21.01
C LEU A 24 -3.67 21.49 -22.15
N SER A 25 -4.71 22.31 -21.95
CA SER A 25 -5.09 23.30 -22.96
C SER A 25 -4.03 24.39 -23.10
N TYR A 26 -3.95 25.02 -24.27
CA TYR A 26 -3.01 26.11 -24.55
C TYR A 26 -3.08 27.23 -23.50
N GLU A 27 -4.28 27.62 -23.08
CA GLU A 27 -4.48 28.65 -22.05
C GLU A 27 -3.96 28.23 -20.67
N GLN A 28 -4.14 26.96 -20.30
CA GLN A 28 -3.61 26.43 -19.05
C GLN A 28 -2.07 26.40 -19.08
N CYS A 29 -1.48 25.96 -20.20
CA CYS A 29 -0.03 25.99 -20.40
C CYS A 29 0.53 27.43 -20.35
N ALA A 30 -0.11 28.39 -21.01
CA ALA A 30 0.27 29.80 -20.96
C ALA A 30 0.18 30.38 -19.53
N ARG A 31 -0.84 29.99 -18.76
CA ARG A 31 -0.98 30.39 -17.34
C ARG A 31 0.14 29.83 -16.47
N PHE A 32 0.46 28.54 -16.59
CA PHE A 32 1.57 27.92 -15.85
C PHE A 32 2.94 28.49 -16.26
N TYR A 33 3.13 28.79 -17.55
CA TYR A 33 4.35 29.42 -18.04
C TYR A 33 4.55 30.85 -17.50
N LYS A 34 3.47 31.65 -17.44
CA LYS A 34 3.49 32.98 -16.81
C LYS A 34 3.79 32.90 -15.31
N GLU A 35 3.25 31.91 -14.60
CA GLU A 35 3.56 31.68 -13.19
C GLU A 35 5.04 31.28 -13.00
N TYR A 36 5.53 30.34 -13.80
CA TYR A 36 6.93 29.89 -13.83
C TYR A 36 7.91 31.05 -14.02
N GLN A 37 7.68 31.92 -15.01
CA GLN A 37 8.47 33.14 -15.21
C GLN A 37 8.40 34.09 -13.99
N SER A 38 7.22 34.29 -13.39
CA SER A 38 7.07 35.18 -12.23
C SER A 38 7.81 34.67 -10.98
N ILE A 39 7.93 33.35 -10.81
CA ILE A 39 8.68 32.73 -9.73
C ILE A 39 10.19 32.79 -10.00
N ALA A 40 10.61 32.63 -11.25
CA ALA A 40 12.00 32.81 -11.66
C ALA A 40 12.55 34.18 -11.23
N VAL A 41 11.77 35.24 -11.44
CA VAL A 41 12.12 36.61 -11.01
C VAL A 41 12.18 36.72 -9.48
N LYS A 42 11.17 36.20 -8.76
CA LYS A 42 11.12 36.27 -7.29
C LYS A 42 12.26 35.51 -6.60
N MET A 43 12.73 34.40 -7.17
CA MET A 43 13.91 33.69 -6.67
C MET A 43 15.20 34.51 -6.77
N GLY A 44 15.29 35.47 -7.69
CA GLY A 44 16.44 36.37 -7.80
C GLY A 44 16.60 37.34 -6.62
N THR A 45 15.56 37.51 -5.80
CA THR A 45 15.53 38.43 -4.64
C THR A 45 15.27 37.74 -3.30
N ALA A 46 14.95 36.44 -3.29
CA ALA A 46 14.60 35.69 -2.09
C ALA A 46 15.82 34.97 -1.47
N THR A 47 15.81 34.77 -0.15
CA THR A 47 16.87 34.08 0.59
C THR A 47 16.32 33.03 1.57
N GLY A 48 17.17 32.11 2.01
CA GLY A 48 16.83 31.11 3.03
C GLY A 48 15.61 30.24 2.69
N VAL A 49 14.70 30.09 3.65
CA VAL A 49 13.50 29.22 3.56
C VAL A 49 12.56 29.66 2.43
N GLU A 50 12.45 30.97 2.16
CA GLU A 50 11.62 31.47 1.06
C GLU A 50 12.16 31.00 -0.29
N LEU A 51 13.48 31.11 -0.51
CA LEU A 51 14.16 30.63 -1.72
C LEU A 51 13.96 29.12 -1.92
N GLN A 52 14.03 28.32 -0.84
CA GLN A 52 13.78 26.87 -0.90
C GLN A 52 12.32 26.58 -1.29
N SER A 53 11.35 27.31 -0.73
CA SER A 53 9.93 27.17 -1.06
C SER A 53 9.61 27.54 -2.52
N LEU A 54 10.22 28.61 -3.02
CA LEU A 54 10.08 29.08 -4.41
C LEU A 54 10.76 28.11 -5.38
N GLY A 55 11.94 27.59 -5.06
CA GLY A 55 12.63 26.56 -5.85
C GLY A 55 11.81 25.28 -5.99
N ASN A 56 11.22 24.80 -4.89
CA ASN A 56 10.31 23.66 -4.90
C ASN A 56 9.05 23.89 -5.76
N ARG A 57 8.51 25.13 -5.77
CA ARG A 57 7.37 25.50 -6.62
C ARG A 57 7.76 25.63 -8.09
N TYR A 58 8.94 26.20 -8.37
CA TYR A 58 9.51 26.34 -9.70
C TYR A 58 9.74 24.98 -10.37
N GLY A 59 10.38 24.04 -9.67
CA GLY A 59 10.62 22.68 -10.18
C GLY A 59 9.33 21.95 -10.56
N ARG A 60 8.30 22.00 -9.71
CA ARG A 60 6.99 21.39 -10.00
C ARG A 60 6.25 22.04 -11.18
N LEU A 61 6.45 23.33 -11.42
CA LEU A 61 5.89 24.01 -12.59
C LEU A 61 6.63 23.63 -13.86
N GLN A 62 7.97 23.55 -13.80
CA GLN A 62 8.80 23.06 -14.90
C GLN A 62 8.40 21.64 -15.31
N GLU A 63 8.34 20.70 -14.35
CA GLU A 63 7.96 19.31 -14.59
C GLU A 63 6.56 19.19 -15.22
N ARG A 64 5.60 20.01 -14.81
CA ARG A 64 4.26 20.05 -15.41
C ARG A 64 4.26 20.60 -16.84
N LEU A 65 5.03 21.66 -17.12
CA LEU A 65 5.17 22.21 -18.47
C LEU A 65 5.88 21.21 -19.40
N GLU A 66 6.89 20.51 -18.90
CA GLU A 66 7.62 19.47 -19.65
C GLU A 66 6.78 18.20 -19.87
N ALA A 67 5.93 17.80 -18.92
CA ALA A 67 5.11 16.59 -19.02
C ALA A 67 3.83 16.78 -19.85
N PHE A 68 3.17 17.94 -19.76
CA PHE A 68 1.80 18.12 -20.26
C PHE A 68 1.59 19.25 -21.27
N CYS A 69 2.61 20.08 -21.52
CA CYS A 69 2.61 21.15 -22.53
C CYS A 69 3.57 20.82 -23.69
N GLN A 70 3.83 19.54 -23.90
CA GLN A 70 4.60 19.01 -25.03
C GLN A 70 3.95 19.49 -26.34
N HIS A 71 4.78 19.90 -27.31
CA HIS A 71 4.36 20.54 -28.58
C HIS A 71 3.85 21.99 -28.50
N THR A 72 3.94 22.67 -27.35
CA THR A 72 3.73 24.13 -27.26
C THR A 72 5.05 24.90 -27.19
N GLU A 73 5.02 26.22 -27.41
CA GLU A 73 6.18 27.12 -27.25
C GLU A 73 6.69 27.24 -25.79
N PHE A 74 5.94 26.69 -24.83
CA PHE A 74 6.21 26.76 -23.39
C PHE A 74 7.13 25.63 -22.87
N SER A 75 7.51 24.68 -23.72
CA SER A 75 8.45 23.59 -23.40
C SER A 75 9.82 23.83 -24.06
N ASP A 76 10.91 23.71 -23.29
CA ASP A 76 12.27 23.97 -23.81
C ASP A 76 12.71 22.99 -24.92
N SER A 77 12.03 21.85 -25.10
CA SER A 77 12.22 20.97 -26.27
C SER A 77 11.93 21.68 -27.60
N ALA A 78 11.14 22.76 -27.62
CA ALA A 78 10.92 23.58 -28.82
C ALA A 78 12.15 24.43 -29.20
N LYS A 79 13.06 24.74 -28.27
CA LYS A 79 14.25 25.58 -28.52
C LYS A 79 15.48 24.81 -29.01
N ILE A 80 15.52 23.49 -28.83
CA ILE A 80 16.71 22.66 -29.07
C ILE A 80 17.08 22.50 -30.56
N LYS A 81 16.22 22.91 -31.50
CA LYS A 81 16.45 22.77 -32.95
C LYS A 81 17.43 23.76 -33.60
N LYS A 82 18.16 24.61 -32.85
CA LYS A 82 19.00 25.67 -33.46
C LYS A 82 20.43 25.84 -32.95
N SER A 83 20.96 24.92 -32.13
CA SER A 83 22.35 25.00 -31.65
C SER A 83 23.00 23.63 -31.45
N GLN A 84 23.32 22.97 -32.56
CA GLN A 84 24.39 21.96 -32.59
C GLN A 84 25.65 22.60 -33.17
N GLU A 85 26.65 22.87 -32.34
CA GLU A 85 28.06 22.59 -32.64
C GLU A 85 28.98 22.83 -31.41
N ILE A 86 30.24 22.40 -31.56
CA ILE A 86 31.38 22.53 -30.63
C ILE A 86 31.41 21.52 -29.47
N GLN A 87 32.17 20.45 -29.69
CA GLN A 87 32.84 19.68 -28.65
C GLN A 87 34.13 20.38 -28.21
N THR A 88 34.51 20.35 -26.93
CA THR A 88 35.82 19.79 -26.46
C THR A 88 36.07 19.96 -24.95
N LYS A 89 36.56 18.87 -24.34
CA LYS A 89 37.40 18.75 -23.12
C LYS A 89 36.84 19.27 -21.77
N PRO A 90 36.86 18.47 -20.68
CA PRO A 90 36.49 18.97 -19.35
C PRO A 90 37.55 19.94 -18.83
N GLN A 91 37.13 21.14 -18.41
CA GLN A 91 37.98 22.09 -17.70
C GLN A 91 38.03 21.71 -16.22
N THR A 92 39.14 21.12 -15.76
CA THR A 92 39.43 21.02 -14.33
C THR A 92 39.75 22.42 -13.81
N GLN A 93 38.80 23.03 -13.08
CA GLN A 93 38.97 24.37 -12.51
C GLN A 93 39.89 24.29 -11.28
N ARG A 94 41.03 24.99 -11.31
CA ARG A 94 41.95 25.09 -10.16
C ARG A 94 41.23 25.80 -9.01
N LEU A 95 41.14 25.13 -7.86
CA LEU A 95 40.34 25.54 -6.69
C LEU A 95 41.21 26.01 -5.52
N PHE A 96 42.47 25.56 -5.47
CA PHE A 96 43.45 25.91 -4.45
C PHE A 96 44.75 26.45 -5.08
N SER A 97 45.36 27.42 -4.40
CA SER A 97 46.63 28.04 -4.83
C SER A 97 47.87 27.22 -4.46
N ASP A 98 47.73 26.29 -3.52
CA ASP A 98 48.77 25.36 -3.06
C ASP A 98 48.69 24.08 -3.92
N ASP A 99 49.81 23.72 -4.56
CA ASP A 99 49.87 22.59 -5.50
C ASP A 99 49.67 21.22 -4.83
N MET A 100 50.16 21.03 -3.60
CA MET A 100 49.93 19.78 -2.87
C MET A 100 48.45 19.69 -2.44
N LYS A 101 47.85 20.81 -2.02
CA LYS A 101 46.43 20.85 -1.66
C LYS A 101 45.53 20.66 -2.89
N GLN A 102 45.89 21.22 -4.05
CA GLN A 102 45.16 21.02 -5.31
C GLN A 102 45.24 19.55 -5.78
N GLN A 103 46.42 18.92 -5.71
CA GLN A 103 46.57 17.50 -6.08
C GLN A 103 45.81 16.58 -5.12
N ALA A 104 45.82 16.86 -3.81
CA ALA A 104 45.03 16.12 -2.83
C ALA A 104 43.52 16.29 -3.04
N TRP A 105 43.08 17.49 -3.46
CA TRP A 105 41.68 17.74 -3.83
C TRP A 105 41.24 16.94 -5.06
N GLU A 106 42.07 16.86 -6.10
CA GLU A 106 41.80 16.10 -7.32
C GLU A 106 41.74 14.57 -7.07
N ALA A 107 42.41 14.09 -6.03
CA ALA A 107 42.27 12.71 -5.53
C ALA A 107 41.03 12.51 -4.63
N PHE A 108 40.56 13.55 -3.94
CA PHE A 108 39.44 13.49 -3.00
C PHE A 108 38.06 13.61 -3.69
N TYR A 109 37.92 14.48 -4.69
CA TYR A 109 36.63 14.79 -5.33
C TYR A 109 36.64 14.53 -6.84
N THR A 110 35.66 13.76 -7.30
CA THR A 110 35.35 13.60 -8.72
C THR A 110 33.93 14.10 -9.00
N ALA A 111 33.77 14.89 -10.06
CA ALA A 111 32.48 15.49 -10.40
C ALA A 111 31.47 14.41 -10.87
N PRO A 112 30.25 14.36 -10.31
CA PRO A 112 29.22 13.42 -10.74
C PRO A 112 28.88 13.53 -12.23
N SER A 113 28.51 12.42 -12.87
CA SER A 113 28.24 12.35 -14.32
C SER A 113 27.20 13.37 -14.81
N TYR A 114 26.19 13.70 -14.00
CA TYR A 114 25.21 14.74 -14.34
C TYR A 114 25.82 16.15 -14.40
N CYS A 115 26.86 16.44 -13.62
CA CYS A 115 27.61 17.72 -13.67
C CYS A 115 28.52 17.83 -14.90
N LEU A 116 28.82 16.71 -15.56
CA LEU A 116 29.60 16.65 -16.78
C LEU A 116 28.74 16.72 -18.05
N SER A 117 27.41 16.79 -17.91
CA SER A 117 26.48 16.90 -19.04
C SER A 117 26.40 18.33 -19.59
N ASN A 118 26.40 18.47 -20.91
CA ASN A 118 26.23 19.75 -21.61
C ASN A 118 25.11 19.62 -22.65
N PRO A 119 24.13 20.56 -22.69
CA PRO A 119 23.97 21.72 -21.82
C PRO A 119 23.46 21.35 -20.42
N LEU A 120 24.07 21.92 -19.37
CA LEU A 120 23.67 21.70 -17.98
C LEU A 120 22.45 22.57 -17.63
N SER A 121 21.36 21.95 -17.14
CA SER A 121 20.16 22.70 -16.72
C SER A 121 20.46 23.64 -15.54
N SER A 122 19.68 24.70 -15.37
CA SER A 122 19.84 25.66 -14.25
C SER A 122 19.78 24.98 -12.88
N ILE A 123 18.88 24.00 -12.72
CA ILE A 123 18.77 23.17 -11.51
C ILE A 123 20.02 22.30 -11.30
N ASN A 124 20.51 21.64 -12.35
CA ASN A 124 21.73 20.83 -12.23
C ASN A 124 22.96 21.71 -11.97
N LYS A 125 23.04 22.91 -12.56
CA LYS A 125 24.09 23.89 -12.26
C LYS A 125 24.09 24.31 -10.79
N LEU A 126 22.92 24.56 -10.21
CA LEU A 126 22.80 24.86 -8.77
C LEU A 126 23.18 23.65 -7.90
N ARG A 127 22.68 22.45 -8.24
CA ARG A 127 23.04 21.20 -7.52
C ARG A 127 24.55 20.95 -7.56
N CYS A 128 25.18 21.06 -8.72
CA CYS A 128 26.62 20.87 -8.87
C CYS A 128 27.44 21.90 -8.09
N ASN A 129 27.01 23.17 -8.05
CA ASN A 129 27.66 24.19 -7.22
C ASN A 129 27.49 23.91 -5.72
N ASN A 130 26.30 23.51 -5.27
CA ASN A 130 26.05 23.23 -3.86
C ASN A 130 26.83 22.00 -3.37
N GLU A 131 26.87 20.93 -4.16
CA GLU A 131 27.71 19.75 -3.88
C GLU A 131 29.20 20.12 -3.87
N LEU A 132 29.68 20.88 -4.88
CA LEU A 132 31.08 21.31 -4.95
C LEU A 132 31.51 22.12 -3.71
N THR A 133 30.66 23.06 -3.26
CA THR A 133 30.89 23.83 -2.02
C THR A 133 30.94 22.91 -0.80
N ARG A 134 29.98 21.98 -0.66
CA ARG A 134 29.94 21.03 0.45
C ARG A 134 31.19 20.14 0.52
N PHE A 135 31.60 19.57 -0.60
CA PHE A 135 32.82 18.75 -0.65
C PHE A 135 34.08 19.58 -0.39
N LYS A 136 34.11 20.84 -0.84
CA LYS A 136 35.21 21.76 -0.53
C LYS A 136 35.33 22.04 0.97
N GLU A 137 34.22 22.30 1.67
CA GLU A 137 34.20 22.51 3.13
C GLU A 137 34.67 21.26 3.89
N LEU A 138 34.18 20.07 3.51
CA LEU A 138 34.62 18.80 4.11
C LEU A 138 36.12 18.55 3.90
N PHE A 139 36.62 18.78 2.69
CA PHE A 139 38.05 18.66 2.39
C PHE A 139 38.89 19.67 3.16
N GLU A 140 38.42 20.92 3.32
CA GLU A 140 39.11 21.92 4.13
C GLU A 140 39.17 21.53 5.62
N GLN A 141 38.08 21.00 6.18
CA GLN A 141 38.07 20.49 7.56
C GLN A 141 39.07 19.32 7.74
N GLN A 142 39.05 18.34 6.83
CA GLN A 142 39.97 17.20 6.88
C GLN A 142 41.43 17.63 6.67
N TRP A 143 41.68 18.62 5.81
CA TRP A 143 43.03 19.15 5.57
C TRP A 143 43.58 19.90 6.79
N GLN A 144 42.76 20.65 7.53
CA GLN A 144 43.18 21.26 8.79
C GLN A 144 43.39 20.21 9.89
N GLN A 145 42.48 19.25 10.05
CA GLN A 145 42.65 18.15 11.02
C GLN A 145 43.94 17.37 10.80
N ASN A 146 44.28 17.02 9.56
CA ASN A 146 45.55 16.34 9.24
C ASN A 146 46.78 17.21 9.55
N LYS A 147 46.66 18.54 9.44
CA LYS A 147 47.70 19.50 9.81
C LYS A 147 47.84 19.62 11.33
N ASP A 148 46.73 19.63 12.07
CA ASP A 148 46.71 19.63 13.53
C ASP A 148 47.23 18.31 14.11
N ILE A 149 46.90 17.17 13.51
CA ILE A 149 47.47 15.85 13.85
C ILE A 149 48.99 15.85 13.62
N SER A 150 49.47 16.41 12.50
CA SER A 150 50.90 16.56 12.21
C SER A 150 51.63 17.46 13.23
N LEU A 151 50.93 18.45 13.81
CA LEU A 151 51.47 19.30 14.88
C LEU A 151 51.40 18.64 16.26
N THR A 152 50.43 17.74 16.49
CA THR A 152 50.20 17.04 17.77
C THR A 152 51.08 15.79 17.92
N GLN A 153 51.60 15.22 16.82
CA GLN A 153 52.50 14.05 16.84
C GLN A 153 53.98 14.37 17.19
N LEU A 154 54.27 15.52 17.78
CA LEU A 154 55.62 15.88 18.26
C LEU A 154 55.88 15.61 19.75
N GLU A 155 54.93 15.04 20.50
CA GLU A 155 55.16 14.55 21.87
C GLU A 155 55.09 13.00 21.95
N PRO A 156 56.13 12.30 22.45
CA PRO A 156 56.19 10.84 22.46
C PRO A 156 55.91 10.21 23.84
N ASN A 157 54.99 9.22 23.89
CA ASN A 157 54.90 8.05 24.79
C ASN A 157 53.43 7.53 24.79
N GLN A 158 53.08 6.24 24.93
CA GLN A 158 53.83 4.98 24.99
C GLN A 158 52.87 3.78 24.71
N GLN A 159 53.42 2.59 24.42
CA GLN A 159 52.81 1.25 24.55
C GLN A 159 51.75 0.75 23.53
N SER A 160 52.26 0.25 22.41
CA SER A 160 52.34 -1.20 22.05
C SER A 160 51.19 -2.20 22.32
N GLY A 161 50.78 -2.90 21.24
CA GLY A 161 50.09 -4.21 21.21
C GLY A 161 49.22 -4.35 19.95
N ALA A 162 49.57 -5.09 18.87
CA ALA A 162 49.78 -6.54 18.74
C ALA A 162 48.52 -7.36 19.14
N LEU A 163 47.96 -8.31 18.36
CA LEU A 163 48.47 -9.07 17.20
C LEU A 163 47.31 -9.61 16.31
N GLU A 164 47.64 -10.40 15.29
CA GLU A 164 46.79 -10.80 14.14
C GLU A 164 46.04 -12.16 14.26
N LEU A 165 45.12 -12.39 13.29
CA LEU A 165 44.77 -13.66 12.61
C LEU A 165 44.20 -14.88 13.40
N GLU A 166 43.08 -15.45 12.92
CA GLU A 166 43.11 -16.63 12.02
C GLU A 166 41.73 -17.02 11.43
N GLN A 167 41.74 -17.90 10.42
CA GLN A 167 40.57 -18.45 9.70
C GLN A 167 40.38 -19.95 10.06
N GLN A 168 39.19 -20.54 9.83
CA GLN A 168 38.98 -21.64 8.85
C GLN A 168 37.66 -22.45 8.98
N ASN A 169 37.06 -22.68 7.79
CA ASN A 169 36.43 -23.92 7.28
C ASN A 169 35.14 -24.55 7.85
N ALA A 170 34.53 -25.39 7.00
CA ALA A 170 33.17 -25.95 7.09
C ALA A 170 33.14 -27.46 6.78
N ASN A 171 32.06 -28.19 7.14
CA ASN A 171 31.37 -29.10 6.20
C ASN A 171 30.05 -29.81 6.67
N SER A 172 29.05 -29.84 5.77
CA SER A 172 28.23 -30.99 5.31
C SER A 172 27.18 -31.77 6.18
N LYS A 173 25.96 -31.85 5.58
CA LYS A 173 24.98 -32.98 5.45
C LYS A 173 23.96 -33.32 6.57
N GLY A 174 22.76 -33.70 6.10
CA GLY A 174 21.72 -34.49 6.81
C GLY A 174 21.20 -35.66 5.93
N PRO A 175 20.10 -36.34 6.30
CA PRO A 175 19.37 -37.24 5.38
C PRO A 175 17.81 -37.17 5.45
N GLU A 176 17.15 -37.94 4.59
CA GLU A 176 15.69 -38.01 4.29
C GLU A 176 15.25 -39.49 4.18
N LEU A 177 14.01 -39.88 4.57
CA LEU A 177 13.21 -40.95 3.89
C LEU A 177 11.72 -41.11 4.34
N ASN A 178 10.94 -41.82 3.50
CA ASN A 178 9.47 -42.01 3.50
C ASN A 178 8.93 -43.27 4.25
N LYS A 179 7.64 -43.32 4.65
CA LYS A 179 6.50 -44.04 3.95
C LYS A 179 5.18 -44.12 4.76
N SER A 180 4.07 -44.48 4.08
CA SER A 180 2.66 -44.59 4.57
C SER A 180 2.21 -46.07 4.76
N PRO A 181 1.03 -46.39 5.36
CA PRO A 181 -0.20 -46.67 4.55
C PRO A 181 -1.61 -46.36 5.18
N GLU A 182 -2.61 -46.13 4.31
CA GLU A 182 -3.96 -46.81 4.17
C GLU A 182 -4.64 -47.58 5.35
N ILE A 183 -5.98 -47.73 5.51
CA ILE A 183 -7.22 -47.50 4.69
C ILE A 183 -8.46 -47.25 5.61
N ASN A 184 -9.52 -46.52 5.19
CA ASN A 184 -10.96 -46.97 5.15
C ASN A 184 -12.02 -45.85 4.99
N ASP A 185 -12.92 -46.03 4.01
CA ASP A 185 -14.19 -45.30 3.81
C ASP A 185 -15.35 -45.88 4.66
N THR A 186 -16.47 -45.15 4.79
CA THR A 186 -17.82 -45.59 4.36
C THR A 186 -18.84 -44.44 4.43
N SER A 187 -19.84 -44.52 3.55
CA SER A 187 -20.75 -43.46 3.13
C SER A 187 -22.04 -43.25 3.95
N THR A 188 -22.59 -42.04 3.82
CA THR A 188 -24.00 -41.70 4.09
C THR A 188 -24.95 -42.47 3.17
N GLN A 189 -26.06 -43.00 3.70
CA GLN A 189 -27.12 -43.60 2.89
C GLN A 189 -28.08 -42.54 2.33
N SER A 190 -28.53 -42.76 1.09
CA SER A 190 -29.70 -42.10 0.50
C SER A 190 -30.98 -42.87 0.85
N ASN A 191 -32.11 -42.16 0.96
CA ASN A 191 -33.32 -42.40 0.15
C ASN A 191 -34.55 -41.63 0.67
N SER A 192 -35.27 -41.02 -0.26
CA SER A 192 -36.71 -40.73 -0.21
C SER A 192 -37.39 -41.69 -1.24
N PRO A 193 -38.71 -41.69 -1.52
CA PRO A 193 -39.82 -40.92 -0.94
C PRO A 193 -41.10 -41.75 -0.65
N SER A 194 -42.18 -41.08 -0.19
CA SER A 194 -43.61 -41.23 -0.59
C SER A 194 -44.56 -41.06 0.62
N LYS A 195 -45.87 -40.77 0.50
CA LYS A 195 -46.75 -39.84 -0.26
C LYS A 195 -48.18 -40.23 0.20
N LEU A 196 -49.14 -39.29 0.16
CA LEU A 196 -50.59 -39.49 0.44
C LEU A 196 -50.95 -39.82 1.92
N ASN A 197 -52.17 -39.55 2.42
CA ASN A 197 -53.42 -39.28 1.69
C ASN A 197 -54.38 -38.25 2.36
N GLU A 198 -55.28 -37.67 1.56
CA GLU A 198 -56.37 -36.76 1.96
C GLU A 198 -57.59 -37.48 2.55
N ASN A 199 -58.52 -36.74 3.19
CA ASN A 199 -59.98 -36.68 2.92
C ASN A 199 -60.78 -35.99 4.07
N PRO A 200 -62.11 -35.68 3.95
CA PRO A 200 -62.92 -35.33 2.76
C PRO A 200 -64.09 -34.29 2.97
N LYS A 201 -64.81 -33.96 1.86
CA LYS A 201 -66.32 -33.88 1.73
C LYS A 201 -67.12 -32.59 2.22
N PRO A 202 -68.41 -32.33 1.82
CA PRO A 202 -69.01 -32.24 0.45
C PRO A 202 -70.33 -31.36 0.24
N ILE A 203 -71.02 -31.55 -0.93
CA ILE A 203 -72.44 -31.26 -1.36
C ILE A 203 -72.79 -29.75 -1.59
N THR A 204 -73.57 -29.27 -2.59
CA THR A 204 -74.81 -29.69 -3.30
C THR A 204 -74.95 -28.88 -4.63
N GLU A 205 -75.23 -29.38 -5.85
CA GLU A 205 -76.41 -30.02 -6.49
C GLU A 205 -77.63 -29.10 -6.85
N GLN A 206 -78.14 -29.21 -8.10
CA GLN A 206 -79.55 -29.06 -8.60
C GLN A 206 -79.79 -28.20 -9.89
N ILE A 207 -80.01 -28.92 -11.01
CA ILE A 207 -81.03 -28.80 -12.10
C ILE A 207 -81.55 -27.43 -12.62
N GLY A 208 -81.55 -27.23 -13.95
CA GLY A 208 -82.47 -26.31 -14.68
C GLY A 208 -82.15 -26.16 -16.19
N ALA A 209 -83.15 -26.27 -17.08
CA ALA A 209 -82.96 -26.27 -18.55
C ALA A 209 -83.37 -24.96 -19.25
N THR A 210 -82.79 -24.64 -20.42
CA THR A 210 -83.48 -24.54 -21.75
C THR A 210 -82.57 -23.84 -22.81
N THR A 211 -82.70 -24.29 -24.06
CA THR A 211 -82.06 -23.90 -25.34
C THR A 211 -81.79 -22.40 -25.60
N HIS A 212 -80.56 -22.02 -26.01
CA HIS A 212 -80.23 -21.52 -27.37
C HIS A 212 -78.82 -20.88 -27.54
N VAL A 213 -78.23 -21.10 -28.72
CA VAL A 213 -77.20 -20.29 -29.43
C VAL A 213 -75.72 -20.40 -28.99
N ALA A 214 -74.85 -20.31 -30.01
CA ALA A 214 -73.39 -20.22 -29.99
C ALA A 214 -72.60 -21.47 -29.52
N THR A 215 -72.42 -22.41 -30.45
CA THR A 215 -71.21 -23.25 -30.48
C THR A 215 -69.98 -22.39 -30.75
N GLU A 216 -69.25 -22.00 -29.71
CA GLU A 216 -67.80 -21.88 -29.84
C GLU A 216 -67.25 -23.31 -29.88
N GLN A 217 -66.73 -23.71 -31.04
CA GLN A 217 -65.96 -24.95 -31.14
C GLN A 217 -64.60 -24.69 -30.50
N ASP A 218 -64.50 -25.04 -29.21
CA ASP A 218 -63.24 -25.14 -28.50
C ASP A 218 -62.29 -26.04 -29.30
N TYR A 219 -61.29 -25.43 -29.92
CA TYR A 219 -60.39 -26.13 -30.84
C TYR A 219 -59.37 -26.90 -30.00
N GLN A 220 -59.79 -28.04 -29.47
CA GLN A 220 -58.90 -29.02 -28.86
C GLN A 220 -57.91 -29.53 -29.91
N THR A 221 -56.82 -28.79 -30.08
CA THR A 221 -55.60 -29.36 -30.63
C THR A 221 -55.20 -30.51 -29.71
N PRO A 222 -54.99 -31.73 -30.23
CA PRO A 222 -54.38 -32.78 -29.44
C PRO A 222 -52.94 -32.37 -29.16
N MET A 223 -52.70 -31.75 -28.01
CA MET A 223 -51.37 -31.50 -27.46
C MET A 223 -50.65 -32.84 -27.46
N THR A 224 -49.70 -33.02 -28.38
CA THR A 224 -48.86 -34.19 -28.36
C THR A 224 -47.97 -34.07 -27.12
N GLY A 225 -47.55 -35.19 -26.51
CA GLY A 225 -46.66 -35.13 -25.33
C GLY A 225 -45.32 -34.41 -25.58
N LEU A 226 -45.02 -34.08 -26.84
CA LEU A 226 -43.92 -33.25 -27.28
C LEU A 226 -44.13 -31.76 -27.00
N ASP A 227 -45.36 -31.24 -27.07
CA ASP A 227 -45.64 -29.80 -26.92
C ASP A 227 -45.46 -29.36 -25.45
N THR A 228 -45.86 -30.21 -24.51
CA THR A 228 -45.53 -30.05 -23.09
C THR A 228 -44.02 -30.17 -22.82
N LEU A 229 -43.28 -30.93 -23.64
CA LEU A 229 -41.83 -31.06 -23.49
C LEU A 229 -41.13 -29.73 -23.79
N PHE A 230 -41.54 -29.02 -24.84
CA PHE A 230 -40.92 -27.75 -25.23
C PHE A 230 -41.10 -26.65 -24.18
N TYR A 231 -42.29 -26.55 -23.56
CA TYR A 231 -42.54 -25.59 -22.47
C TYR A 231 -41.56 -25.79 -21.30
N TYR A 232 -41.41 -27.03 -20.82
CA TYR A 232 -40.43 -27.34 -19.78
C TYR A 232 -38.98 -27.14 -20.23
N VAL A 233 -38.65 -27.43 -21.49
CA VAL A 233 -37.29 -27.20 -22.03
C VAL A 233 -36.93 -25.71 -22.02
N GLU A 234 -37.86 -24.79 -22.31
CA GLU A 234 -37.61 -23.35 -22.23
C GLU A 234 -37.32 -22.89 -20.80
N ASP A 235 -38.14 -23.30 -19.83
CA ASP A 235 -37.94 -22.98 -18.40
C ASP A 235 -36.63 -23.57 -17.84
N TYR A 236 -36.31 -24.82 -18.17
CA TYR A 236 -35.04 -25.44 -17.75
C TYR A 236 -33.82 -24.80 -18.43
N LEU A 237 -33.94 -24.34 -19.68
CA LEU A 237 -32.88 -23.64 -20.38
C LEU A 237 -32.67 -22.23 -19.81
N TYR A 238 -33.73 -21.53 -19.39
CA TYR A 238 -33.62 -20.27 -18.65
C TYR A 238 -32.94 -20.46 -17.29
N LEU A 239 -33.32 -21.49 -16.53
CA LEU A 239 -32.67 -21.84 -15.26
C LEU A 239 -31.20 -22.23 -15.44
N LEU A 240 -30.86 -22.95 -16.51
CA LEU A 240 -29.48 -23.28 -16.87
C LEU A 240 -28.65 -22.01 -17.17
N ILE A 241 -29.21 -21.06 -17.93
CA ILE A 241 -28.57 -19.77 -18.22
C ILE A 241 -28.38 -18.97 -16.93
N LEU A 242 -29.39 -18.91 -16.05
CA LEU A 242 -29.29 -18.19 -14.77
C LEU A 242 -28.23 -18.82 -13.86
N LEU A 243 -28.18 -20.15 -13.76
CA LEU A 243 -27.13 -20.87 -13.04
C LEU A 243 -25.74 -20.60 -13.63
N LEU A 244 -25.61 -20.58 -14.95
CA LEU A 244 -24.34 -20.30 -15.62
C LEU A 244 -23.89 -18.85 -15.41
N LEU A 245 -24.81 -17.88 -15.45
CA LEU A 245 -24.55 -16.48 -15.08
C LEU A 245 -24.20 -16.32 -13.58
N LEU A 246 -24.80 -17.12 -12.70
CA LEU A 246 -24.44 -17.16 -11.28
C LEU A 246 -23.03 -17.72 -11.09
N LEU A 247 -22.66 -18.80 -11.76
CA LEU A 247 -21.31 -19.39 -11.70
C LEU A 247 -20.25 -18.47 -12.32
N LEU A 248 -20.56 -17.79 -13.43
CA LEU A 248 -19.68 -16.76 -14.01
C LEU A 248 -19.54 -15.56 -13.06
N SER A 249 -20.65 -15.04 -12.51
CA SER A 249 -20.59 -13.90 -11.58
C SER A 249 -19.82 -14.27 -10.30
N ILE A 250 -19.98 -15.49 -9.76
CA ILE A 250 -19.12 -16.01 -8.69
C ILE A 250 -17.65 -16.06 -9.16
N LYS A 251 -17.35 -16.61 -10.34
CA LYS A 251 -15.96 -16.75 -10.83
C LYS A 251 -15.24 -15.42 -11.07
N TYR A 252 -15.94 -14.38 -11.53
CA TYR A 252 -15.33 -13.10 -11.93
C TYR A 252 -15.57 -11.97 -10.92
N ILE A 253 -16.74 -11.91 -10.27
CA ILE A 253 -17.07 -10.87 -9.29
C ILE A 253 -16.52 -11.20 -7.91
N LEU A 254 -16.60 -12.44 -7.39
CA LEU A 254 -16.08 -12.71 -6.04
C LEU A 254 -14.59 -12.41 -5.88
N PRO A 255 -13.68 -12.78 -6.81
CA PRO A 255 -12.27 -12.42 -6.68
C PRO A 255 -12.03 -10.91 -6.76
N SER A 256 -12.75 -10.23 -7.66
CA SER A 256 -12.64 -8.78 -7.87
C SER A 256 -13.19 -7.98 -6.68
N ALA A 257 -14.35 -8.39 -6.15
CA ALA A 257 -14.98 -7.80 -4.96
C ALA A 257 -14.18 -8.13 -3.70
N LYS A 258 -13.66 -9.36 -3.55
CA LYS A 258 -12.71 -9.70 -2.48
C LYS A 258 -11.50 -8.79 -2.55
N LYS A 259 -10.86 -8.62 -3.71
CA LYS A 259 -9.70 -7.71 -3.87
C LYS A 259 -10.02 -6.25 -3.52
N LEU A 260 -11.24 -5.79 -3.81
CA LEU A 260 -11.70 -4.44 -3.45
C LEU A 260 -11.96 -4.31 -1.94
N PHE A 261 -12.37 -5.39 -1.28
CA PHE A 261 -12.64 -5.46 0.16
C PHE A 261 -11.37 -5.77 0.99
N THR A 262 -10.42 -6.57 0.49
CA THR A 262 -9.10 -6.82 1.11
C THR A 262 -8.18 -5.60 0.99
N ARG A 263 -8.41 -4.70 0.02
CA ARG A 263 -7.81 -3.34 0.05
C ARG A 263 -8.27 -2.49 1.24
N HIS A 264 -9.26 -2.97 2.01
CA HIS A 264 -9.63 -2.45 3.33
C HIS A 264 -9.18 -3.39 4.47
N PHE A 265 -8.10 -4.16 4.28
CA PHE A 265 -7.31 -4.69 5.39
C PHE A 265 -6.98 -3.52 6.32
N SER A 266 -7.44 -3.66 7.55
CA SER A 266 -7.50 -2.59 8.53
C SER A 266 -7.43 -3.22 9.91
N TYR A 267 -7.24 -2.38 10.92
CA TYR A 267 -7.32 -2.73 12.33
C TYR A 267 -8.57 -3.57 12.67
N VAL A 268 -9.69 -3.38 11.95
CA VAL A 268 -10.93 -4.17 12.13
C VAL A 268 -10.75 -5.65 11.79
N ALA A 269 -9.97 -5.98 10.76
CA ALA A 269 -9.68 -7.36 10.39
C ALA A 269 -8.75 -8.02 11.41
N VAL A 270 -7.76 -7.27 11.90
CA VAL A 270 -6.84 -7.70 12.96
C VAL A 270 -7.56 -7.91 14.29
N ASN A 271 -8.30 -6.91 14.77
CA ASN A 271 -9.14 -6.98 15.97
C ASN A 271 -10.08 -8.20 15.92
N LYS A 272 -10.85 -8.37 14.83
CA LYS A 272 -11.75 -9.51 14.68
C LYS A 272 -11.03 -10.86 14.66
N TYR A 273 -9.82 -10.92 14.11
CA TYR A 273 -9.00 -12.13 14.13
C TYR A 273 -8.51 -12.43 15.56
N LEU A 274 -7.96 -11.43 16.25
CA LEU A 274 -7.48 -11.57 17.63
C LEU A 274 -8.62 -11.90 18.60
N MET A 275 -9.75 -11.20 18.56
CA MET A 275 -10.95 -11.48 19.38
C MET A 275 -11.50 -12.90 19.20
N LYS A 276 -11.23 -13.55 18.07
CA LYS A 276 -11.69 -14.92 17.79
C LYS A 276 -10.73 -15.99 18.33
N HIS A 277 -9.46 -15.65 18.47
CA HIS A 277 -8.38 -16.62 18.68
C HIS A 277 -7.69 -16.48 20.05
N LEU A 278 -7.61 -15.27 20.62
CA LEU A 278 -7.12 -15.05 21.99
C LEU A 278 -8.22 -15.33 23.02
N SER A 279 -7.81 -15.82 24.20
CA SER A 279 -8.72 -16.03 25.34
C SER A 279 -9.24 -14.70 25.87
N VAL A 280 -10.56 -14.57 26.07
CA VAL A 280 -11.19 -13.37 26.64
C VAL A 280 -10.81 -13.17 28.11
N ASP A 281 -10.43 -14.24 28.81
CA ASP A 281 -10.05 -14.19 30.23
C ASP A 281 -8.64 -13.60 30.45
N ASP A 282 -7.70 -13.83 29.51
CA ASP A 282 -6.30 -13.37 29.62
C ASP A 282 -5.96 -12.20 28.68
N TYR A 283 -6.83 -11.81 27.73
CA TYR A 283 -6.54 -10.78 26.73
C TYR A 283 -7.69 -9.77 26.57
N THR A 284 -7.41 -8.49 26.86
CA THR A 284 -8.34 -7.37 26.62
C THR A 284 -7.87 -6.52 25.45
N LEU A 285 -8.75 -6.30 24.47
CA LEU A 285 -8.43 -5.65 23.19
C LEU A 285 -9.08 -4.26 23.11
N TYR A 286 -8.30 -3.26 22.69
CA TYR A 286 -8.77 -1.90 22.46
C TYR A 286 -8.37 -1.42 21.07
N SER A 287 -9.35 -1.27 20.18
CA SER A 287 -9.14 -0.69 18.87
C SER A 287 -9.12 0.84 18.89
N LYS A 288 -8.31 1.42 17.99
CA LYS A 288 -8.44 2.81 17.54
C LYS A 288 -8.33 3.88 18.65
N ILE A 289 -7.44 3.66 19.63
CA ILE A 289 -7.14 4.65 20.69
C ILE A 289 -6.27 5.78 20.12
N SER A 290 -6.49 7.02 20.57
CA SER A 290 -5.57 8.14 20.33
C SER A 290 -5.04 8.65 21.67
N LEU A 291 -3.73 8.56 21.89
CA LEU A 291 -3.08 8.97 23.14
C LEU A 291 -2.35 10.31 23.00
N PRO A 292 -2.39 11.21 24.00
CA PRO A 292 -1.56 12.40 24.02
C PRO A 292 -0.09 12.03 24.23
N ILE A 293 0.78 12.59 23.40
CA ILE A 293 2.25 12.48 23.52
C ILE A 293 2.87 13.88 23.44
N PRO A 294 4.12 14.10 23.91
CA PRO A 294 4.73 15.44 23.91
C PRO A 294 4.79 16.14 22.54
N SER A 295 4.73 15.40 21.44
CA SER A 295 4.73 15.92 20.07
C SER A 295 3.33 16.03 19.41
N GLY A 296 2.24 15.70 20.12
CA GLY A 296 0.87 15.75 19.59
C GLY A 296 -0.01 14.59 20.05
N MET A 297 -0.70 13.94 19.11
CA MET A 297 -1.51 12.74 19.38
C MET A 297 -0.91 11.53 18.65
N ALA A 298 -0.94 10.37 19.31
CA ALA A 298 -0.50 9.09 18.79
C ALA A 298 -1.70 8.15 18.59
N ASP A 299 -2.06 7.92 17.33
CA ASP A 299 -3.10 6.95 16.96
C ASP A 299 -2.56 5.51 17.00
N ILE A 300 -3.16 4.67 17.83
CA ILE A 300 -2.89 3.24 17.96
C ILE A 300 -4.03 2.48 17.29
N ASP A 301 -3.67 1.56 16.39
CA ASP A 301 -4.65 0.82 15.60
C ASP A 301 -5.34 -0.25 16.45
N GLU A 302 -4.55 -1.02 17.20
CA GLU A 302 -5.01 -2.03 18.16
C GLU A 302 -4.02 -2.11 19.33
N LEU A 303 -4.54 -2.12 20.56
CA LEU A 303 -3.79 -2.31 21.80
C LEU A 303 -4.31 -3.56 22.51
N VAL A 304 -3.43 -4.49 22.84
CA VAL A 304 -3.77 -5.71 23.57
C VAL A 304 -3.13 -5.67 24.95
N LEU A 305 -3.95 -5.75 26.00
CA LEU A 305 -3.50 -5.93 27.38
C LEU A 305 -3.58 -7.41 27.75
N SER A 306 -2.54 -7.93 28.40
CA SER A 306 -2.51 -9.32 28.88
C SER A 306 -1.53 -9.47 30.06
N PRO A 307 -1.72 -10.44 30.98
CA PRO A 307 -0.74 -10.78 32.02
C PRO A 307 0.67 -11.07 31.48
N TYR A 308 0.78 -11.47 30.21
CA TYR A 308 2.04 -11.82 29.54
C TYR A 308 2.78 -10.63 28.89
N GLY A 309 2.11 -9.48 28.74
CA GLY A 309 2.67 -8.34 28.03
C GLY A 309 1.60 -7.38 27.47
N ILE A 310 2.04 -6.19 27.09
CA ILE A 310 1.21 -5.18 26.42
C ILE A 310 1.66 -5.05 24.96
N PHE A 311 0.76 -5.30 24.02
CA PHE A 311 1.08 -5.31 22.59
C PHE A 311 0.47 -4.11 21.89
N VAL A 312 1.34 -3.20 21.42
CA VAL A 312 0.97 -1.99 20.68
C VAL A 312 1.08 -2.31 19.19
N ILE A 313 -0.05 -2.52 18.53
CA ILE A 313 -0.11 -3.02 17.16
C ILE A 313 -0.39 -1.86 16.19
N SER A 314 0.44 -1.72 15.16
CA SER A 314 0.22 -0.81 14.04
C SER A 314 -0.15 -1.59 12.79
N CYS A 315 -1.32 -1.32 12.21
CA CYS A 315 -1.83 -2.04 11.04
C CYS A 315 -1.50 -1.25 9.76
N GLN A 316 -0.80 -1.89 8.83
CA GLN A 316 -0.44 -1.31 7.53
C GLN A 316 -1.31 -1.93 6.43
N SER A 317 -2.00 -1.08 5.67
CA SER A 317 -2.91 -1.48 4.58
C SER A 317 -2.21 -1.61 3.22
N GLN A 318 -0.89 -1.39 3.19
CA GLN A 318 -0.06 -1.43 1.99
C GLN A 318 0.13 -2.88 1.52
N THR A 319 0.06 -3.09 0.22
CA THR A 319 0.06 -4.42 -0.42
C THR A 319 0.94 -4.45 -1.66
N GLY A 320 1.17 -5.64 -2.22
CA GLY A 320 2.12 -5.81 -3.31
C GLY A 320 3.56 -5.67 -2.82
N ARG A 321 4.46 -5.22 -3.69
CA ARG A 321 5.91 -5.23 -3.37
C ARG A 321 6.27 -4.12 -2.41
N ILE A 322 6.70 -4.46 -1.20
CA ILE A 322 7.15 -3.50 -0.20
C ILE A 322 8.67 -3.37 -0.24
N TYR A 323 9.15 -2.14 -0.38
CA TYR A 323 10.56 -1.77 -0.23
C TYR A 323 10.71 -1.04 1.11
N ALA A 324 11.07 -1.81 2.13
CA ALA A 324 11.32 -1.33 3.48
C ALA A 324 12.80 -0.95 3.66
N ASP A 325 13.04 0.18 4.31
CA ASP A 325 14.35 0.66 4.73
C ASP A 325 14.20 1.27 6.12
N THR A 326 14.80 0.66 7.13
CA THR A 326 14.71 1.10 8.53
C THR A 326 15.32 2.49 8.77
N THR A 327 16.24 2.92 7.90
CA THR A 327 16.92 4.22 8.01
C THR A 327 16.14 5.35 7.34
N SER A 328 15.46 5.08 6.22
CA SER A 328 14.64 6.06 5.50
C SER A 328 13.44 6.58 6.32
N GLU A 329 13.01 7.82 6.07
CA GLU A 329 11.78 8.39 6.64
C GLU A 329 10.50 7.81 6.00
N VAL A 330 10.61 7.32 4.76
CA VAL A 330 9.51 6.77 3.97
C VAL A 330 9.86 5.41 3.38
N TRP A 331 8.87 4.52 3.31
CA TRP A 331 8.94 3.27 2.55
C TRP A 331 8.17 3.45 1.23
N SER A 332 8.28 2.48 0.33
CA SER A 332 7.47 2.47 -0.89
C SER A 332 6.82 1.12 -1.17
N GLU A 333 5.55 1.15 -1.52
CA GLU A 333 4.82 0.02 -2.11
C GLU A 333 4.89 0.11 -3.64
N GLN A 334 4.89 -1.03 -4.33
CA GLN A 334 4.69 -1.11 -5.78
C GLN A 334 3.62 -2.14 -6.11
N ILE A 335 2.54 -1.68 -6.76
CA ILE A 335 1.42 -2.48 -7.20
C ILE A 335 1.39 -2.44 -8.74
N GLY A 336 1.86 -3.52 -9.37
CA GLY A 336 2.02 -3.57 -10.82
C GLY A 336 3.12 -2.63 -11.31
N LYS A 337 2.73 -1.52 -11.95
CA LYS A 337 3.66 -0.46 -12.41
C LYS A 337 3.69 0.75 -11.47
N ASP A 338 2.62 0.95 -10.69
CA ASP A 338 2.46 2.13 -9.85
C ASP A 338 3.27 1.95 -8.57
N ARG A 339 3.98 3.01 -8.16
CA ARG A 339 4.82 3.03 -6.96
C ARG A 339 4.41 4.22 -6.08
N ASN A 340 3.97 3.93 -4.86
CA ASN A 340 3.56 4.94 -3.89
C ASN A 340 4.52 4.93 -2.71
N ASN A 341 4.79 6.11 -2.14
CA ASN A 341 5.56 6.23 -0.90
C ASN A 341 4.61 6.42 0.29
N PHE A 342 4.98 5.86 1.44
CA PHE A 342 4.24 6.00 2.69
C PHE A 342 5.21 6.20 3.87
N PRO A 343 4.79 6.82 4.99
CA PRO A 343 5.65 7.01 6.16
C PRO A 343 6.21 5.69 6.67
N ASN A 344 7.47 5.66 7.11
CA ASN A 344 8.09 4.47 7.66
C ASN A 344 7.44 4.09 9.01
N PRO A 345 6.72 2.94 9.11
CA PRO A 345 6.03 2.55 10.33
C PRO A 345 7.00 2.19 11.45
N SER A 346 8.20 1.67 11.14
CA SER A 346 9.25 1.39 12.13
C SER A 346 9.81 2.65 12.79
N ARG A 347 9.68 3.83 12.16
CA ARG A 347 10.03 5.13 12.77
C ARG A 347 8.87 5.76 13.55
N GLN A 348 7.62 5.40 13.25
CA GLN A 348 6.43 5.84 13.99
C GLN A 348 6.16 5.00 15.24
N GLN A 349 6.45 3.69 15.18
CA GLN A 349 6.17 2.74 16.27
C GLN A 349 6.79 3.15 17.64
N PRO A 350 8.02 3.68 17.73
CA PRO A 350 8.59 4.13 19.01
C PRO A 350 7.80 5.27 19.66
N MET A 351 7.19 6.16 18.87
CA MET A 351 6.35 7.25 19.39
C MET A 351 5.05 6.73 20.01
N LYS A 352 4.42 5.73 19.36
CA LYS A 352 3.24 5.04 19.91
C LYS A 352 3.59 4.31 21.20
N LEU A 353 4.72 3.58 21.22
CA LEU A 353 5.22 2.90 22.42
C LEU A 353 5.48 3.87 23.58
N ALA A 354 6.14 5.01 23.32
CA ALA A 354 6.39 6.03 24.34
C ALA A 354 5.09 6.57 24.96
N GLY A 355 4.03 6.77 24.17
CA GLY A 355 2.72 7.18 24.69
C GLY A 355 2.07 6.14 25.61
N VAL A 356 2.13 4.85 25.24
CA VAL A 356 1.60 3.76 26.08
C VAL A 356 2.42 3.58 27.37
N LYS A 357 3.76 3.66 27.27
CA LYS A 357 4.68 3.65 28.41
C LYS A 357 4.38 4.78 29.39
N GLN A 358 4.21 6.00 28.86
CA GLN A 358 3.86 7.18 29.66
C GLN A 358 2.48 7.04 30.32
N LEU A 359 1.48 6.49 29.61
CA LEU A 359 0.13 6.28 30.16
C LEU A 359 0.14 5.31 31.34
N PHE A 360 0.84 4.17 31.22
CA PHE A 360 0.85 3.11 32.24
C PHE A 360 1.94 3.27 33.31
N GLY A 361 2.91 4.16 33.10
CA GLY A 361 4.02 4.39 34.02
C GLY A 361 5.05 3.25 34.05
N ILE A 362 5.18 2.49 32.96
CA ILE A 362 6.07 1.32 32.86
C ILE A 362 6.91 1.36 31.58
N GLU A 363 8.13 0.84 31.66
CA GLU A 363 9.09 0.83 30.53
C GLU A 363 9.30 -0.55 29.90
N GLU A 364 9.01 -1.63 30.63
CA GLU A 364 9.26 -3.01 30.23
C GLU A 364 7.96 -3.73 29.82
N HIS A 365 8.09 -4.88 29.17
CA HIS A 365 6.97 -5.73 28.71
C HIS A 365 5.92 -5.04 27.80
N ILE A 366 6.27 -3.89 27.21
CA ILE A 366 5.50 -3.25 26.13
C ILE A 366 6.16 -3.55 24.78
N HIS A 367 5.44 -4.27 23.92
CA HIS A 367 5.94 -4.80 22.66
C HIS A 367 5.27 -4.12 21.46
N GLY A 368 6.09 -3.58 20.55
CA GLY A 368 5.61 -2.93 19.34
C GLY A 368 5.58 -3.87 18.15
N LEU A 369 4.40 -4.13 17.60
CA LEU A 369 4.19 -5.04 16.47
C LEU A 369 3.66 -4.24 15.27
N ILE A 370 4.33 -4.34 14.12
CA ILE A 370 3.87 -3.74 12.86
C ILE A 370 3.34 -4.87 11.98
N VAL A 371 2.08 -4.77 11.56
CA VAL A 371 1.37 -5.85 10.88
C VAL A 371 0.96 -5.42 9.48
N PHE A 372 1.43 -6.14 8.49
CA PHE A 372 1.01 -6.02 7.09
C PHE A 372 0.03 -7.14 6.74
N ASP A 373 -0.74 -6.94 5.67
CA ASP A 373 -1.53 -8.02 5.08
C ASP A 373 -0.64 -9.14 4.49
N GLN A 374 -1.22 -10.30 4.19
CA GLN A 374 -0.54 -11.41 3.51
C GLN A 374 -0.27 -11.10 2.01
N GLU A 375 -0.99 -10.15 1.41
CA GLU A 375 -0.74 -9.65 0.06
C GLU A 375 0.48 -8.70 -0.03
N ALA A 376 1.13 -8.37 1.10
CA ALA A 376 2.41 -7.65 1.10
C ALA A 376 3.59 -8.60 0.83
N ASP A 377 4.52 -8.18 -0.01
CA ASP A 377 5.65 -8.97 -0.51
C ASP A 377 6.94 -8.16 -0.36
N PHE A 378 7.67 -8.39 0.73
CA PHE A 378 8.87 -7.63 1.06
C PHE A 378 10.02 -7.96 0.09
N ARG A 379 10.45 -6.95 -0.68
CA ARG A 379 11.56 -7.05 -1.65
C ARG A 379 12.91 -6.61 -1.09
N THR A 380 12.91 -6.13 0.15
CA THR A 380 14.08 -5.89 0.99
C THR A 380 13.96 -6.71 2.27
N ASN A 381 15.01 -6.75 3.09
CA ASN A 381 14.96 -7.46 4.38
C ASN A 381 13.85 -6.90 5.26
N MET A 382 12.90 -7.75 5.67
CA MET A 382 11.82 -7.38 6.57
C MET A 382 12.38 -7.10 7.98
N PRO A 383 12.07 -5.95 8.62
CA PRO A 383 12.55 -5.65 9.97
C PRO A 383 11.99 -6.59 11.03
N ASN A 384 12.75 -6.84 12.10
CA ASN A 384 12.42 -7.82 13.16
C ASN A 384 11.09 -7.57 13.90
N ASN A 385 10.53 -6.36 13.84
CA ASN A 385 9.26 -5.98 14.46
C ASN A 385 8.10 -5.88 13.45
N VAL A 386 8.30 -6.35 12.22
CA VAL A 386 7.32 -6.35 11.13
C VAL A 386 6.93 -7.78 10.83
N PHE A 387 5.62 -8.02 10.73
CA PHE A 387 5.02 -9.35 10.56
C PHE A 387 3.87 -9.30 9.56
N HIS A 388 3.57 -10.44 8.94
CA HIS A 388 2.30 -10.61 8.22
C HIS A 388 1.18 -10.99 9.20
N SER A 389 -0.06 -10.65 8.86
CA SER A 389 -1.23 -10.81 9.72
C SER A 389 -1.43 -12.24 10.27
N GLY A 390 -1.09 -13.28 9.50
CA GLY A 390 -1.17 -14.68 9.97
C GLY A 390 -0.05 -15.13 10.91
N GLN A 391 1.01 -14.32 11.08
CA GLN A 391 2.08 -14.57 12.06
C GLN A 391 1.78 -13.87 13.41
N LEU A 392 0.83 -12.93 13.42
CA LEU A 392 0.56 -12.06 14.57
C LEU A 392 0.15 -12.84 15.83
N LEU A 393 -0.77 -13.80 15.70
CA LEU A 393 -1.29 -14.59 16.82
C LEU A 393 -0.15 -15.34 17.52
N ALA A 394 0.61 -16.15 16.76
CA ALA A 394 1.76 -16.89 17.26
C ALA A 394 2.84 -15.96 17.86
N LYS A 395 2.96 -14.70 17.40
CA LYS A 395 3.90 -13.74 17.98
C LYS A 395 3.44 -13.16 19.32
N ILE A 396 2.13 -13.06 19.55
CA ILE A 396 1.54 -12.67 20.84
C ILE A 396 1.60 -13.85 21.82
N GLU A 397 1.17 -15.03 21.38
CA GLU A 397 1.13 -16.25 22.22
C GLU A 397 2.51 -16.79 22.60
N HIS A 398 3.58 -16.38 21.91
CA HIS A 398 4.97 -16.71 22.28
C HIS A 398 5.41 -16.15 23.64
N TYR A 399 4.66 -15.20 24.21
CA TYR A 399 4.89 -14.67 25.54
C TYR A 399 4.07 -15.49 26.55
N GLU A 400 4.72 -16.41 27.25
CA GLU A 400 4.09 -17.35 28.19
C GLU A 400 4.33 -17.00 29.68
N GLU A 401 5.30 -16.11 29.97
CA GLU A 401 5.63 -15.68 31.33
C GLU A 401 4.65 -14.61 31.82
N LYS A 402 3.98 -14.83 32.96
CA LYS A 402 3.10 -13.81 33.57
C LYS A 402 3.95 -12.74 34.26
N VAL A 403 4.01 -11.56 33.65
CA VAL A 403 4.80 -10.40 34.06
C VAL A 403 3.95 -9.28 34.70
N PHE A 404 2.63 -9.33 34.52
CA PHE A 404 1.67 -8.43 35.17
C PHE A 404 0.66 -9.19 36.04
N THR A 405 0.31 -8.61 37.18
CA THR A 405 -0.77 -9.09 38.05
C THR A 405 -2.14 -8.66 37.54
N GLU A 406 -3.21 -9.35 37.96
CA GLU A 406 -4.59 -8.97 37.66
C GLU A 406 -4.93 -7.55 38.14
N GLU A 407 -4.34 -7.11 39.26
CA GLU A 407 -4.46 -5.75 39.79
C GLU A 407 -3.83 -4.71 38.85
N GLN A 408 -2.64 -5.00 38.29
CA GLN A 408 -1.97 -4.13 37.32
C GLN A 408 -2.76 -4.05 36.00
N ILE A 409 -3.24 -5.19 35.49
CA ILE A 409 -4.10 -5.21 34.29
C ILE A 409 -5.39 -4.41 34.53
N SER A 410 -6.03 -4.58 35.69
CA SER A 410 -7.23 -3.82 36.07
C SER A 410 -6.94 -2.31 36.15
N HIS A 411 -5.78 -1.91 36.65
CA HIS A 411 -5.34 -0.52 36.67
C HIS A 411 -5.13 0.04 35.25
N PHE A 412 -4.51 -0.71 34.34
CA PHE A 412 -4.34 -0.31 32.93
C PHE A 412 -5.69 -0.19 32.21
N VAL A 413 -6.64 -1.09 32.47
CA VAL A 413 -8.03 -1.02 31.98
C VAL A 413 -8.74 0.25 32.46
N LEU A 414 -8.57 0.63 33.74
CA LEU A 414 -9.12 1.86 34.29
C LEU A 414 -8.52 3.11 33.64
N LEU A 415 -7.19 3.15 33.45
CA LEU A 415 -6.51 4.25 32.75
C LEU A 415 -6.97 4.40 31.29
N LEU A 416 -7.22 3.28 30.60
CA LEU A 416 -7.78 3.31 29.25
C LEU A 416 -9.26 3.74 29.20
N SER A 417 -10.02 3.63 30.29
CA SER A 417 -11.45 3.96 30.30
C SER A 417 -11.76 5.45 30.03
N GLU A 418 -10.79 6.34 30.25
CA GLU A 418 -10.89 7.76 29.89
C GLU A 418 -10.82 7.98 28.36
N TYR A 419 -10.16 7.08 27.63
CA TYR A 419 -10.00 7.12 26.19
C TYR A 419 -11.10 6.29 25.52
N LYS A 420 -12.01 6.94 24.79
CA LYS A 420 -13.09 6.23 24.07
C LYS A 420 -12.50 5.32 22.98
N PRO A 421 -12.60 3.98 23.09
CA PRO A 421 -12.33 3.10 21.95
C PRO A 421 -13.39 3.38 20.89
N SER A 422 -12.98 3.60 19.64
CA SER A 422 -13.96 3.75 18.57
C SER A 422 -14.51 2.36 18.20
N ASN A 423 -15.81 2.29 17.87
CA ASN A 423 -16.36 1.04 17.38
C ASN A 423 -15.90 0.86 15.92
N PRO A 424 -15.12 -0.19 15.59
CA PRO A 424 -14.49 -0.34 14.28
C PRO A 424 -15.48 -0.29 13.11
N PHE A 425 -16.69 -0.83 13.30
CA PHE A 425 -17.73 -0.82 12.28
C PHE A 425 -18.39 0.56 12.13
N LYS A 426 -18.56 1.29 13.23
CA LYS A 426 -19.15 2.64 13.22
C LYS A 426 -18.24 3.63 12.50
N ASP A 427 -16.94 3.54 12.72
CA ASP A 427 -15.94 4.39 12.04
C ASP A 427 -15.87 4.14 10.54
N ILE A 428 -15.95 2.87 10.10
CA ILE A 428 -16.01 2.54 8.67
C ILE A 428 -17.27 3.14 8.04
N LEU A 429 -18.44 3.01 8.69
CA LEU A 429 -19.70 3.57 8.18
C LEU A 429 -19.64 5.11 8.08
N ASN A 430 -19.12 5.79 9.11
CA ASN A 430 -18.93 7.25 9.08
C ASN A 430 -18.01 7.68 7.93
N LYS A 431 -16.87 6.98 7.75
CA LYS A 431 -15.88 7.30 6.70
C LYS A 431 -16.34 6.97 5.28
N ILE A 432 -17.33 6.09 5.13
CA ILE A 432 -18.04 5.87 3.87
C ILE A 432 -19.03 7.03 3.63
N GLY A 433 -19.75 7.47 4.66
CA GLY A 433 -20.68 8.61 4.60
C GLY A 433 -20.01 9.93 4.20
N ASP A 434 -18.87 10.29 4.81
CA ASP A 434 -18.12 11.51 4.49
C ASP A 434 -17.55 11.54 3.07
N LYS A 435 -17.25 10.36 2.48
CA LYS A 435 -16.82 10.30 1.07
C LYS A 435 -17.93 10.63 0.09
N THR A 436 -19.19 10.51 0.49
CA THR A 436 -20.35 10.94 -0.30
C THR A 436 -20.68 12.43 -0.15
N SER A 437 -20.24 13.11 0.92
CA SER A 437 -20.46 14.56 1.10
C SER A 437 -19.38 15.43 0.45
N GLN A 438 -18.11 15.00 0.43
CA GLN A 438 -17.03 15.80 -0.17
C GLN A 438 -17.04 15.89 -1.72
N ASN A 439 -17.92 15.15 -2.40
CA ASN A 439 -18.08 15.23 -3.85
C ASN A 439 -19.06 16.33 -4.32
N SER A 440 -19.72 17.06 -3.41
CA SER A 440 -20.71 18.10 -3.77
C SER A 440 -20.28 19.55 -3.50
N GLU A 441 -19.02 19.80 -3.12
CA GLU A 441 -18.54 21.14 -2.71
C GLU A 441 -17.42 21.69 -3.62
N TRP A 442 -17.48 21.34 -4.91
CA TRP A 442 -16.62 21.91 -5.97
C TRP A 442 -17.39 22.30 -7.26
N GLU A 443 -18.73 22.36 -7.20
CA GLU A 443 -19.60 22.86 -8.28
C GLU A 443 -20.49 24.02 -7.80
N SER A 444 -19.86 25.17 -7.52
CA SER A 444 -20.54 26.48 -7.36
C SER A 444 -19.56 27.64 -7.59
#